data_AF-A0A9E0LJL1-F1
#
_entry.id   AF-A0A9E0LJL1-F1
#
_cell.length_a   1.000
_cell.length_b   1.000
_cell.length_c   1.000
_cell.angle_alpha   90.00
_cell.angle_beta   90.00
_cell.angle_gamma   90.00
#
_symmetry.space_group_name_H-M   'P 1'
#
loop_
_entity.id
_entity.type
_entity.pdbx_description
1 polymer ?
#
loop_
_entity_poly.entity_id
_entity_poly.type
_entity_poly.pdbx_seq_one_letter_code
_entity_poly.pdbx_strand_id
1 'polypeptide(L)'
;MVKGGSDVDLSRGFKSGLDQAAITKETAKEHLDADVKRIAHYQDILYAQDNYALLIIFQAMDAAGKDSTIKHVMSGINPQGCQVFAFKAPSSEELDHDYLWRCTKALPERGRIGIFNRSYYEEVLVSRVHPEILEKQQLPPKLRGKGIWKKRFEQINNYEKHLVENGTVILKFFL
;
A
#
# COMPACT_ATOMS: atom_id res chain seq x y z
N MET A 1 12.65 -6.42 -5.54
CA MET A 1 12.28 -6.62 -4.12
C MET A 1 13.32 -5.96 -3.24
N VAL A 2 12.90 -5.16 -2.25
CA VAL A 2 13.82 -4.56 -1.27
C VAL A 2 14.11 -5.60 -0.17
N LYS A 3 15.38 -5.82 0.17
CA LYS A 3 15.78 -6.79 1.20
C LYS A 3 15.62 -6.16 2.59
N GLY A 4 15.12 -6.91 3.56
CA GLY A 4 15.05 -6.44 4.95
C GLY A 4 16.43 -6.05 5.47
N GLY A 5 16.54 -4.86 6.07
CA GLY A 5 17.77 -4.34 6.67
C GLY A 5 18.81 -3.81 5.67
N SER A 6 18.54 -3.80 4.36
CA SER A 6 19.44 -3.16 3.39
C SER A 6 19.27 -1.64 3.39
N ASP A 7 20.37 -0.92 3.22
CA ASP A 7 20.31 0.49 2.86
C ASP A 7 19.70 0.67 1.46
N VAL A 8 18.87 1.69 1.31
CA VAL A 8 18.18 1.99 0.06
C VAL A 8 18.58 3.38 -0.41
N ASP A 9 19.25 3.44 -1.55
CA ASP A 9 19.48 4.66 -2.31
C ASP A 9 18.61 4.62 -3.57
N LEU A 10 17.52 5.40 -3.58
CA LEU A 10 16.62 5.43 -4.73
C LEU A 10 17.28 5.99 -6.00
N SER A 11 18.36 6.77 -5.87
CA SER A 11 19.12 7.30 -7.01
C SER A 11 20.08 6.26 -7.61
N ARG A 12 20.40 5.20 -6.85
CA ARG A 12 21.38 4.18 -7.22
C ARG A 12 20.79 2.79 -7.05
N GLY A 13 20.39 2.18 -8.16
CA GLY A 13 19.89 0.79 -8.19
C GLY A 13 18.43 0.64 -8.59
N PHE A 14 17.69 1.75 -8.73
CA PHE A 14 16.32 1.78 -9.24
C PHE A 14 16.26 2.72 -10.44
N LYS A 15 16.02 2.18 -11.64
CA LYS A 15 15.82 3.00 -12.84
C LYS A 15 14.34 3.35 -12.97
N SER A 16 14.03 4.63 -13.11
CA SER A 16 12.70 5.09 -13.52
C SER A 16 12.56 4.96 -15.03
N GLY A 17 11.49 4.31 -15.49
CA GLY A 17 11.20 4.13 -16.92
C GLY A 17 11.41 2.71 -17.43
N LEU A 18 10.84 2.42 -18.60
CA LEU A 18 10.96 1.13 -19.26
C LEU A 18 12.33 0.99 -19.92
N ASP A 19 12.99 -0.14 -19.66
CA ASP A 19 14.11 -0.57 -20.49
C ASP A 19 13.55 -1.12 -21.80
N GLN A 20 13.50 -0.27 -22.83
CA GLN A 20 12.95 -0.64 -24.14
C GLN A 20 13.78 -1.71 -24.85
N ALA A 21 15.02 -1.97 -24.42
CA ALA A 21 15.80 -3.08 -24.92
C ALA A 21 15.34 -4.43 -24.31
N ALA A 22 14.67 -4.40 -23.16
CA ALA A 22 14.14 -5.58 -22.49
C ALA A 22 12.68 -5.90 -22.91
N ILE A 23 11.86 -4.89 -23.19
CA ILE A 23 10.46 -5.08 -23.57
C ILE A 23 9.94 -3.91 -24.43
N THR A 24 9.21 -4.22 -25.50
CA THR A 24 8.55 -3.22 -26.33
C THR A 24 7.18 -2.85 -25.75
N LYS A 25 6.59 -1.75 -26.21
CA LYS A 25 5.27 -1.32 -25.74
C LYS A 25 4.18 -2.34 -26.12
N GLU A 26 4.30 -2.93 -27.30
CA GLU A 26 3.36 -3.91 -27.85
C GLU A 26 3.42 -5.21 -27.04
N THR A 27 4.62 -5.74 -26.82
CA THR A 27 4.82 -6.97 -26.02
C THR A 27 4.46 -6.76 -24.55
N ALA A 28 4.73 -5.57 -23.98
CA ALA A 28 4.28 -5.22 -22.63
C ALA A 28 2.75 -5.21 -22.52
N LYS A 29 2.04 -4.75 -23.55
CA LYS A 29 0.57 -4.77 -23.57
C LYS A 29 0.02 -6.19 -23.62
N GLU A 30 0.61 -7.05 -24.46
CA GLU A 30 0.21 -8.47 -24.54
C GLU A 30 0.43 -9.22 -23.23
N HIS A 31 1.57 -8.99 -22.57
CA HIS A 31 1.85 -9.55 -21.25
C HIS A 31 0.86 -9.04 -20.20
N LEU A 32 0.56 -7.73 -20.20
CA LEU A 32 -0.42 -7.14 -19.30
C LEU A 32 -1.81 -7.78 -19.47
N ASP A 33 -2.28 -7.94 -20.70
CA ASP A 33 -3.59 -8.55 -20.98
C ASP A 33 -3.64 -10.02 -20.51
N ALA A 34 -2.54 -10.76 -20.67
CA ALA A 34 -2.42 -12.14 -20.17
C ALA A 34 -2.40 -12.19 -18.62
N ASP A 35 -1.66 -11.29 -17.99
CA ASP A 35 -1.57 -11.22 -16.53
C ASP A 35 -2.87 -10.78 -15.88
N VAL A 36 -3.62 -9.85 -16.48
CA VAL A 36 -4.96 -9.45 -16.00
C VAL A 36 -5.90 -10.66 -15.97
N LYS A 37 -5.90 -11.50 -17.02
CA LYS A 37 -6.71 -12.74 -17.04
C LYS A 37 -6.30 -13.72 -15.95
N ARG A 38 -4.99 -13.87 -15.72
CA ARG A 38 -4.47 -14.72 -14.63
C ARG A 38 -4.87 -14.20 -13.26
N ILE A 39 -4.76 -12.88 -13.03
CA ILE A 39 -5.14 -12.26 -11.78
C ILE A 39 -6.64 -12.47 -11.52
N ALA A 40 -7.49 -12.32 -12.53
CA ALA A 40 -8.92 -12.61 -12.41
C ALA A 40 -9.17 -14.05 -11.97
N HIS A 41 -8.54 -15.02 -12.63
CA HIS A 41 -8.65 -16.44 -12.26
C HIS A 41 -8.20 -16.71 -10.81
N TYR A 42 -7.07 -16.15 -10.38
CA TYR A 42 -6.61 -16.32 -9.01
C TYR A 42 -7.48 -15.59 -7.98
N GLN A 43 -8.11 -14.47 -8.37
CA GLN A 43 -9.05 -13.77 -7.51
C GLN A 43 -10.31 -14.61 -7.27
N ASP A 44 -10.82 -15.32 -8.29
CA ASP A 44 -11.93 -16.26 -8.10
C ASP A 44 -11.58 -17.38 -7.11
N ILE A 45 -10.35 -17.91 -7.21
CA ILE A 45 -9.84 -18.92 -6.26
C ILE A 45 -9.74 -18.33 -4.85
N LEU A 46 -9.14 -17.14 -4.71
CA LEU A 46 -9.02 -16.45 -3.42
C LEU A 46 -10.40 -16.29 -2.78
N TYR A 47 -11.37 -15.80 -3.55
CA TYR A 47 -12.74 -15.57 -3.11
C TYR A 47 -13.43 -16.85 -2.65
N ALA A 48 -13.28 -17.94 -3.41
CA ALA A 48 -13.86 -19.23 -3.04
C ALA A 48 -13.20 -19.88 -1.83
N GLN A 49 -11.90 -19.66 -1.60
CA GLN A 49 -11.16 -20.25 -0.48
C GLN A 49 -11.48 -19.60 0.88
N ASP A 50 -11.79 -18.29 0.88
CA ASP A 50 -12.26 -17.52 2.04
C ASP A 50 -11.46 -17.73 3.35
N ASN A 51 -10.15 -17.95 3.23
CA ASN A 51 -9.26 -18.18 4.37
C ASN A 51 -8.02 -17.26 4.38
N TYR A 52 -7.74 -16.59 3.26
CA TYR A 52 -6.74 -15.54 3.11
C TYR A 52 -7.37 -14.24 2.65
N ALA A 53 -6.75 -13.12 2.98
CA ALA A 53 -7.03 -11.81 2.38
C ALA A 53 -5.77 -11.28 1.69
N LEU A 54 -5.93 -10.48 0.63
CA LEU A 54 -4.80 -9.84 -0.06
C LEU A 54 -4.87 -8.32 0.13
N LEU A 55 -3.88 -7.74 0.81
CA LEU A 55 -3.71 -6.30 0.94
C LEU A 55 -2.61 -5.81 -0.01
N ILE A 56 -2.97 -4.93 -0.93
CA ILE A 56 -2.05 -4.27 -1.87
C ILE A 56 -1.94 -2.79 -1.49
N ILE A 57 -0.73 -2.33 -1.23
CA ILE A 57 -0.46 -0.94 -0.84
C ILE A 57 0.31 -0.24 -1.95
N PHE A 58 -0.20 0.90 -2.40
CA PHE A 58 0.46 1.78 -3.36
C PHE A 58 0.84 3.10 -2.71
N GLN A 59 2.15 3.35 -2.64
CA GLN A 59 2.73 4.65 -2.33
C GLN A 59 3.39 5.23 -3.57
N ALA A 60 3.23 6.54 -3.77
CA ALA A 60 3.78 7.20 -4.94
C ALA A 60 3.85 8.71 -4.71
N MET A 61 4.73 9.38 -5.45
CA MET A 61 4.70 10.85 -5.55
C MET A 61 3.42 11.31 -6.28
N ASP A 62 3.03 12.56 -6.06
CA ASP A 62 1.91 13.14 -6.81
C ASP A 62 2.18 13.06 -8.33
N ALA A 63 1.13 12.77 -9.10
CA ALA A 63 1.18 12.56 -10.55
C ALA A 63 2.01 11.35 -11.05
N ALA A 64 2.46 10.44 -10.19
CA ALA A 64 3.21 9.23 -10.58
C ALA A 64 2.38 8.12 -11.28
N GLY A 65 1.11 8.36 -11.61
CA GLY A 65 0.29 7.40 -12.37
C GLY A 65 -0.26 6.22 -11.55
N LYS A 66 -0.36 6.35 -10.22
CA LYS A 66 -0.93 5.33 -9.34
C LYS A 66 -2.38 4.98 -9.68
N ASP A 67 -3.22 5.99 -9.92
CA ASP A 67 -4.65 5.78 -10.17
C ASP A 67 -4.89 5.03 -11.49
N SER A 68 -4.14 5.37 -12.54
CA SER A 68 -4.21 4.65 -13.82
C SER A 68 -3.68 3.22 -13.69
N THR A 69 -2.61 3.01 -12.93
CA THR A 69 -2.06 1.67 -12.63
C THR A 69 -3.10 0.79 -11.94
N ILE A 70 -3.72 1.28 -10.86
CA ILE A 70 -4.79 0.56 -10.14
C ILE A 70 -5.93 0.25 -11.11
N LYS A 71 -6.40 1.24 -11.88
CA LYS A 71 -7.50 1.04 -12.82
C LYS A 71 -7.19 -0.05 -13.87
N HIS A 72 -5.98 -0.08 -14.41
CA HIS A 72 -5.61 -1.04 -15.45
C HIS A 72 -5.45 -2.45 -14.91
N VAL A 73 -4.69 -2.62 -13.81
CA VAL A 73 -4.44 -3.94 -13.22
C VAL A 73 -5.74 -4.57 -12.71
N MET A 74 -6.66 -3.76 -12.19
CA MET A 74 -7.92 -4.25 -11.63
C MET A 74 -9.05 -4.37 -12.65
N SER A 75 -8.82 -4.03 -13.92
CA SER A 75 -9.87 -4.00 -14.95
C SER A 75 -10.52 -5.37 -15.25
N GLY A 76 -9.80 -6.47 -15.00
CA GLY A 76 -10.31 -7.83 -15.17
C GLY A 76 -10.85 -8.49 -13.90
N ILE A 77 -10.78 -7.81 -12.75
CA ILE A 77 -11.16 -8.40 -11.46
C ILE A 77 -12.67 -8.21 -11.22
N ASN A 78 -13.33 -9.23 -10.65
CA ASN A 78 -14.72 -9.10 -10.22
C ASN A 78 -14.80 -8.04 -9.10
N PRO A 79 -15.57 -6.95 -9.28
CA PRO A 79 -15.68 -5.88 -8.28
C PRO A 79 -16.16 -6.35 -6.90
N GLN A 80 -16.87 -7.48 -6.80
CA GLN A 80 -17.30 -8.03 -5.51
C GLN A 80 -16.10 -8.54 -4.67
N GLY A 81 -15.06 -9.03 -5.35
CA GLY A 81 -13.85 -9.56 -4.72
C GLY A 81 -12.77 -8.51 -4.44
N CYS A 82 -12.98 -7.24 -4.80
CA CYS A 82 -11.95 -6.21 -4.69
C CYS A 82 -12.51 -4.87 -4.18
N GLN A 83 -11.80 -4.23 -3.26
CA GLN A 83 -12.14 -2.91 -2.73
C GLN A 83 -10.94 -1.97 -2.76
N VAL A 84 -11.18 -0.71 -3.12
CA VAL A 84 -10.14 0.33 -3.20
C VAL A 84 -10.44 1.43 -2.19
N PHE A 85 -9.48 1.72 -1.33
CA PHE A 85 -9.54 2.84 -0.38
C PHE A 85 -8.45 3.85 -0.70
N ALA A 86 -8.86 5.09 -0.97
CA ALA A 86 -7.95 6.21 -1.19
C ALA A 86 -7.88 7.07 0.06
N PHE A 87 -6.74 7.04 0.75
CA PHE A 87 -6.55 7.79 1.99
C PHE A 87 -6.08 9.21 1.70
N LYS A 88 -6.87 10.19 2.12
CA LYS A 88 -6.53 11.63 2.03
C LYS A 88 -6.04 12.14 3.39
N ALA A 89 -5.94 13.46 3.54
CA ALA A 89 -5.76 14.08 4.85
C ALA A 89 -6.80 13.56 5.85
N PRO A 90 -6.41 13.26 7.10
CA PRO A 90 -7.31 12.65 8.06
C PRO A 90 -8.44 13.60 8.49
N SER A 91 -9.62 13.05 8.74
CA SER A 91 -10.74 13.80 9.33
C SER A 91 -10.49 14.09 10.82
N SER A 92 -11.34 14.92 11.44
CA SER A 92 -11.26 15.16 12.89
C SER A 92 -11.45 13.87 13.71
N GLU A 93 -12.41 13.03 13.32
CA GLU A 93 -12.62 11.71 13.95
C GLU A 93 -11.37 10.83 13.81
N GLU A 94 -10.78 10.79 12.61
CA GLU A 94 -9.56 10.01 12.40
C GLU A 94 -8.36 10.55 13.20
N LEU A 95 -8.29 11.86 13.42
CA LEU A 95 -7.25 12.50 14.26
C LEU A 95 -7.44 12.28 15.77
N ASP A 96 -8.66 11.95 16.20
CA ASP A 96 -8.98 11.59 17.58
C ASP A 96 -8.59 10.12 17.90
N HIS A 97 -8.24 9.33 16.88
CA HIS A 97 -7.74 7.97 17.00
C HIS A 97 -6.24 7.85 16.72
N ASP A 98 -5.66 6.68 16.96
CA ASP A 98 -4.31 6.40 16.48
C ASP A 98 -4.27 6.31 14.94
N TYR A 99 -3.10 6.53 14.35
CA TYR A 99 -2.97 6.66 12.91
C TYR A 99 -3.22 5.35 12.11
N LEU A 100 -3.19 4.19 12.76
CA LEU A 100 -3.47 2.90 12.12
C LEU A 100 -4.97 2.62 12.07
N TRP A 101 -5.76 3.22 12.97
CA TRP A 101 -7.19 2.94 13.13
C TRP A 101 -7.97 3.01 11.82
N ARG A 102 -7.86 4.12 11.08
CA ARG A 102 -8.62 4.30 9.83
C ARG A 102 -8.26 3.29 8.76
N CYS A 103 -6.98 2.91 8.70
CA CYS A 103 -6.51 1.87 7.78
C CYS A 103 -6.95 0.48 8.24
N THR A 104 -7.04 0.25 9.55
CA THR A 104 -7.51 -1.01 10.13
C THR A 104 -8.99 -1.24 9.79
N LYS A 105 -9.82 -0.19 9.85
CA LYS A 105 -11.24 -0.26 9.44
C LYS A 105 -11.44 -0.62 7.97
N ALA A 106 -10.44 -0.38 7.13
CA ALA A 106 -10.49 -0.57 5.69
C ALA A 106 -9.81 -1.88 5.23
N LEU A 107 -9.33 -2.72 6.16
CA LEU A 107 -8.69 -3.98 5.81
C LEU A 107 -9.64 -4.88 5.00
N PRO A 108 -9.10 -5.66 4.05
CA PRO A 108 -9.89 -6.64 3.34
C PRO A 108 -10.34 -7.77 4.27
N GLU A 109 -11.57 -8.22 4.05
CA GLU A 109 -12.07 -9.48 4.57
C GLU A 109 -11.37 -10.65 3.86
N ARG A 110 -11.53 -11.85 4.41
CA ARG A 110 -11.08 -13.08 3.75
C ARG A 110 -11.77 -13.24 2.40
N GLY A 111 -11.07 -13.87 1.47
CA GLY A 111 -11.47 -14.01 0.07
C GLY A 111 -11.37 -12.74 -0.77
N ARG A 112 -10.97 -11.60 -0.19
CA ARG A 112 -11.01 -10.30 -0.88
C ARG A 112 -9.63 -9.67 -1.06
N ILE A 113 -9.55 -8.83 -2.07
CA ILE A 113 -8.42 -7.95 -2.36
C ILE A 113 -8.76 -6.55 -1.83
N GLY A 114 -7.95 -6.04 -0.93
CA GLY A 114 -7.98 -4.66 -0.45
C GLY A 114 -6.85 -3.86 -1.07
N ILE A 115 -7.15 -2.74 -1.70
CA ILE A 115 -6.15 -1.87 -2.34
C ILE A 115 -6.13 -0.54 -1.63
N PHE A 116 -4.98 -0.22 -1.04
CA PHE A 116 -4.71 1.04 -0.38
C PHE A 116 -3.99 1.96 -1.35
N ASN A 117 -4.71 2.98 -1.82
CA ASN A 117 -4.18 4.09 -2.58
C ASN A 117 -3.76 5.18 -1.58
N ARG A 118 -2.44 5.27 -1.31
CA ARG A 118 -1.89 5.77 -0.03
C ARG A 118 -2.29 4.85 1.13
N SER A 119 -1.68 5.01 2.29
CA SER A 119 -1.84 4.09 3.43
C SER A 119 -1.30 4.72 4.71
N TYR A 120 -1.21 3.94 5.80
CA TYR A 120 -0.51 4.31 7.03
C TYR A 120 0.96 4.73 6.82
N TYR A 121 1.62 4.35 5.71
CA TYR A 121 2.94 4.90 5.38
C TYR A 121 2.99 6.43 5.20
N GLU A 122 1.88 7.13 4.96
CA GLU A 122 1.84 8.60 4.96
C GLU A 122 2.38 9.18 6.29
N GLU A 123 2.20 8.45 7.39
CA GLU A 123 2.63 8.83 8.73
C GLU A 123 4.14 8.74 8.94
N VAL A 124 4.89 8.19 7.98
CA VAL A 124 6.36 8.20 7.97
C VAL A 124 6.93 8.85 6.71
N LEU A 125 6.05 9.41 5.87
CA LEU A 125 6.36 10.14 4.64
C LEU A 125 5.99 11.62 4.83
N VAL A 126 4.75 12.01 4.50
CA VAL A 126 4.32 13.42 4.52
C VAL A 126 4.45 14.03 5.91
N SER A 127 4.08 13.32 6.98
CA SER A 127 4.19 13.82 8.36
C SER A 127 5.63 14.08 8.79
N ARG A 128 6.61 13.43 8.13
CA ARG A 128 8.04 13.62 8.41
C ARG A 128 8.62 14.83 7.68
N VAL A 129 8.09 15.15 6.51
CA VAL A 129 8.45 16.34 5.73
C VAL A 129 7.75 17.59 6.28
N HIS A 130 6.52 17.42 6.77
CA HIS A 130 5.62 18.45 7.26
C HIS A 130 5.24 18.20 8.73
N PRO A 131 6.08 18.61 9.70
CA PRO A 131 5.86 18.36 11.14
C PRO A 131 4.55 18.93 11.67
N GLU A 132 3.99 19.96 11.05
CA GLU A 132 2.69 20.55 11.38
C GLU A 132 1.54 19.54 11.28
N ILE A 133 1.69 18.49 10.46
CA ILE A 133 0.72 17.38 10.40
C ILE A 133 0.74 16.59 11.70
N LEU A 134 1.93 16.33 12.25
CA LEU A 134 2.09 15.65 13.54
C LEU A 134 1.60 16.53 14.70
N GLU A 135 1.75 17.85 14.59
CA GLU A 135 1.26 18.80 15.60
C GLU A 135 -0.27 18.84 15.70
N LYS A 136 -0.95 18.64 14.56
CA LYS A 136 -2.42 18.52 14.51
C LYS A 136 -2.92 17.20 15.08
N GLN A 137 -2.05 16.20 15.21
CA GLN A 137 -2.41 14.97 15.91
C GLN A 137 -2.42 15.25 17.42
N GLN A 138 -3.47 14.80 18.10
CA GLN A 138 -3.68 15.04 19.53
C GLN A 138 -2.80 14.12 20.41
N LEU A 139 -1.57 13.87 19.97
CA LEU A 139 -0.61 13.04 20.68
C LEU A 139 -0.11 13.77 21.93
N PRO A 140 -0.04 13.07 23.08
CA PRO A 140 0.59 13.60 24.28
C PRO A 140 2.00 14.15 23.96
N PRO A 141 2.38 15.34 24.46
CA PRO A 141 3.68 15.97 24.12
C PRO A 141 4.90 15.05 24.29
N LYS A 142 4.89 14.21 25.34
CA LYS A 142 5.96 13.22 25.62
C LYS A 142 6.15 12.17 24.52
N LEU A 143 5.16 11.94 23.67
CA LEU A 143 5.20 10.96 22.58
C LEU A 143 5.67 11.55 21.24
N ARG A 144 5.79 12.88 21.12
CA ARG A 144 6.20 13.59 19.89
C ARG A 144 7.72 13.82 19.78
N GLY A 145 8.52 13.10 20.56
CA GLY A 145 9.97 13.28 20.63
C GLY A 145 10.73 12.77 19.39
N LYS A 146 12.05 13.05 19.34
CA LYS A 146 12.96 12.71 18.23
C LYS A 146 12.95 11.24 17.80
N GLY A 147 12.56 10.31 18.69
CA GLY A 147 12.46 8.88 18.41
C GLY A 147 11.17 8.42 17.73
N ILE A 148 10.23 9.33 17.42
CA ILE A 148 8.90 8.95 16.92
C ILE A 148 8.95 8.14 15.62
N TRP A 149 9.83 8.48 14.69
CA TRP A 149 9.92 7.79 13.40
C TRP A 149 10.36 6.33 13.55
N LYS A 150 11.37 6.07 14.38
CA LYS A 150 11.83 4.71 14.69
C LYS A 150 10.69 3.90 15.32
N LYS A 151 9.94 4.51 16.24
CA LYS A 151 8.76 3.88 16.86
C LYS A 151 7.65 3.61 15.84
N ARG A 152 7.39 4.52 14.90
CA ARG A 152 6.39 4.30 13.84
C ARG A 152 6.78 3.16 12.90
N PHE A 153 8.06 3.05 12.53
CA PHE A 153 8.52 1.88 11.76
C PHE A 153 8.31 0.57 12.53
N GLU A 154 8.63 0.54 13.82
CA GLU A 154 8.38 -0.63 14.68
C GLU A 154 6.88 -0.96 14.78
N GLN A 155 6.03 0.05 15.01
CA GLN A 155 4.57 -0.11 15.06
C GLN A 155 4.01 -0.65 13.76
N ILE A 156 4.42 -0.10 12.60
CA ILE A 156 3.99 -0.57 11.28
C ILE A 156 4.45 -2.00 11.06
N ASN A 157 5.70 -2.33 11.37
CA ASN A 157 6.22 -3.70 11.24
C ASN A 157 5.44 -4.68 12.12
N ASN A 158 5.15 -4.31 13.37
CA ASN A 158 4.37 -5.14 14.28
C ASN A 158 2.93 -5.32 13.79
N TYR A 159 2.32 -4.26 13.26
CA TYR A 159 0.98 -4.31 12.70
C TYR A 159 0.92 -5.22 11.47
N GLU A 160 1.81 -5.04 10.50
CA GLU A 160 1.87 -5.91 9.31
C GLU A 160 2.18 -7.36 9.68
N LYS A 161 3.09 -7.59 10.64
CA LYS A 161 3.38 -8.92 11.16
C LYS A 161 2.12 -9.57 11.74
N HIS A 162 1.38 -8.86 12.58
CA HIS A 162 0.12 -9.34 13.13
C HIS A 162 -0.87 -9.73 12.03
N LEU A 163 -1.01 -8.92 10.98
CA LEU A 163 -1.89 -9.22 9.84
C LEU A 163 -1.46 -10.47 9.07
N VAL A 164 -0.16 -10.60 8.79
CA VAL A 164 0.40 -11.77 8.08
C VAL A 164 0.20 -13.05 8.88
N GLU A 165 0.43 -13.01 10.19
CA GLU A 165 0.20 -14.14 11.11
C GLU A 165 -1.29 -14.54 11.20
N ASN A 166 -2.20 -13.71 10.70
CA ASN A 166 -3.65 -13.95 10.71
C ASN A 166 -4.26 -14.15 9.31
N GLY A 167 -3.43 -14.39 8.29
CA GLY A 167 -3.89 -14.77 6.95
C GLY A 167 -4.02 -13.62 5.95
N THR A 168 -3.47 -12.44 6.24
CA THR A 168 -3.41 -11.34 5.27
C THR A 168 -2.08 -11.32 4.55
N VAL A 169 -2.10 -11.58 3.24
CA VAL A 169 -0.92 -11.41 2.37
C VAL A 169 -0.77 -9.92 2.06
N ILE A 170 0.43 -9.36 2.27
CA ILE A 170 0.68 -7.92 2.07
C ILE A 170 1.70 -7.70 0.96
N LEU A 171 1.32 -6.95 -0.07
CA LEU A 171 2.20 -6.52 -1.17
C LEU A 171 2.30 -4.99 -1.19
N LYS A 172 3.51 -4.46 -1.24
CA LYS A 172 3.78 -3.02 -1.12
C LYS A 172 4.56 -2.52 -2.32
N PHE A 173 4.02 -1.52 -2.99
CA PHE A 173 4.57 -0.95 -4.21
C PHE A 173 4.83 0.54 -4.00
N PHE A 174 6.06 0.96 -4.33
CA PHE A 174 6.45 2.36 -4.42
C PHE A 174 6.63 2.69 -5.91
N LEU A 175 5.81 3.63 -6.42
CA LEU A 175 5.89 4.13 -7.80
C LEU A 175 6.58 5.48 -7.87
#